data_AF-A0A1Z8R6F4-F1
#
_entry.id   AF-A0A1Z8R6F4-F1
#
_cell.length_a   1.000
_cell.length_b   1.000
_cell.length_c   1.000
_cell.angle_alpha   90.00
_cell.angle_beta   90.00
_cell.angle_gamma   90.00
#
_symmetry.space_group_name_H-M   'P 1'
#
loop_
_entity.id
_entity.type
_entity.pdbx_description
1 polymer ?
#
loop_
_entity_poly.entity_id
_entity_poly.type
_entity_poly.pdbx_seq_one_letter_code
_entity_poly.pdbx_strand_id
1 'polypeptide(L)'
;MTKLKEEIWASLKDRVNRALKHEKQNLGTVFLELKQLSRTLDELAEMKKDYHPDQLRFGQESASIGQLQRNWNFLTGLEEATRKTNQQKLMVKKKERAIRQQCLKLENELRKYEMLESREVKKRKKSEALIDQKLSDEISTNHWLRNRPV
;
A
#
# COMPACT_ATOMS: atom_id res chain seq x y z
N MET A 1 32.26 -5.83 16.70
CA MET A 1 31.36 -6.57 15.77
C MET A 1 29.87 -6.25 15.94
N THR A 2 29.38 -5.86 17.12
CA THR A 2 27.95 -5.56 17.37
C THR A 2 27.47 -4.26 16.71
N LYS A 3 28.27 -3.19 16.76
CA LYS A 3 27.94 -1.89 16.12
C LYS A 3 27.72 -2.00 14.59
N LEU A 4 28.60 -2.73 13.90
CA LEU A 4 28.49 -2.96 12.45
C LEU A 4 27.19 -3.69 12.06
N LYS A 5 26.73 -4.65 12.88
CA LYS A 5 25.48 -5.38 12.61
C LYS A 5 24.26 -4.49 12.75
N GLU A 6 24.27 -3.57 13.70
CA GLU A 6 23.17 -2.61 13.91
C GLU A 6 23.11 -1.58 12.79
N GLU A 7 24.26 -1.07 12.35
CA GLU A 7 24.35 -0.17 11.20
C GLU A 7 23.80 -0.85 9.92
N ILE A 8 24.12 -2.13 9.73
CA ILE A 8 23.57 -2.92 8.61
C ILE A 8 22.05 -3.06 8.73
N TRP A 9 21.52 -3.39 9.90
CA TRP A 9 20.07 -3.53 10.10
C TRP A 9 19.34 -2.21 9.95
N ALA A 10 19.90 -1.11 10.45
CA ALA A 10 19.35 0.23 10.28
C ALA A 10 19.29 0.61 8.79
N SER A 11 20.38 0.39 8.06
CA SER A 11 20.44 0.64 6.61
C SER A 11 19.42 -0.20 5.82
N LEU A 12 19.27 -1.48 6.18
CA LEU A 12 18.27 -2.36 5.57
C LEU A 12 16.84 -1.91 5.89
N LYS A 13 16.56 -1.55 7.14
CA LYS A 13 15.27 -1.01 7.58
C LYS A 13 14.92 0.27 6.82
N ASP A 14 15.86 1.20 6.68
CA ASP A 14 15.66 2.44 5.93
C ASP A 14 15.38 2.18 4.45
N ARG A 15 16.11 1.24 3.84
CA ARG A 15 15.88 0.84 2.45
C ARG A 15 14.48 0.25 2.26
N VAL A 16 14.06 -0.68 3.13
CA VAL A 16 12.72 -1.28 3.05
C VAL A 16 11.64 -0.23 3.31
N ASN A 17 11.87 0.70 4.24
CA ASN A 17 10.92 1.77 4.54
C ASN A 17 10.76 2.74 3.35
N ARG A 18 11.86 3.09 2.67
CA ARG A 18 11.82 3.86 1.42
C ARG A 18 11.04 3.13 0.32
N ALA A 19 11.28 1.84 0.14
CA ALA A 19 10.55 1.01 -0.81
C ALA A 19 9.05 0.95 -0.48
N LEU A 20 8.70 0.77 0.81
CA LEU A 20 7.31 0.74 1.25
C LEU A 20 6.60 2.08 1.02
N LYS A 21 7.27 3.20 1.29
CA LYS A 21 6.74 4.54 1.03
C LYS A 21 6.46 4.74 -0.46
N HIS A 22 7.38 4.30 -1.33
CA HIS A 22 7.20 4.34 -2.77
C HIS A 22 6.01 3.50 -3.23
N GLU A 23 5.89 2.25 -2.77
CA GLU A 23 4.74 1.40 -3.12
C GLU A 23 3.41 1.95 -2.61
N LYS A 24 3.39 2.58 -1.43
CA LYS A 24 2.19 3.27 -0.92
C LYS A 24 1.80 4.47 -1.80
N GLN A 25 2.77 5.20 -2.35
CA GLN A 25 2.50 6.26 -3.32
C GLN A 25 1.95 5.70 -4.63
N ASN A 26 2.53 4.61 -5.16
CA ASN A 26 2.01 3.90 -6.33
C ASN A 26 0.59 3.39 -6.11
N LEU A 27 0.28 2.90 -4.92
CA LEU A 27 -1.08 2.49 -4.58
C LEU A 27 -2.05 3.68 -4.64
N GLY A 28 -1.62 4.85 -4.18
CA GLY A 28 -2.38 6.10 -4.27
C GLY A 28 -2.68 6.50 -5.72
N THR A 29 -1.69 6.44 -6.62
CA THR A 29 -1.89 6.75 -8.04
C THR A 29 -2.86 5.78 -8.71
N VAL A 30 -2.74 4.48 -8.41
CA VAL A 30 -3.66 3.44 -8.90
C VAL A 30 -5.10 3.65 -8.41
N PHE A 31 -5.29 4.10 -7.16
CA PHE A 31 -6.62 4.45 -6.67
C PHE A 31 -7.23 5.65 -7.39
N LEU A 32 -6.43 6.67 -7.71
CA LEU A 32 -6.89 7.81 -8.50
C LEU A 32 -7.31 7.36 -9.92
N GLU A 33 -6.51 6.50 -10.56
CA GLU A 33 -6.85 5.91 -11.86
C GLU A 33 -8.17 5.11 -11.80
N LEU A 34 -8.36 4.26 -10.78
CA LEU A 34 -9.60 3.51 -10.59
C LEU A 34 -10.82 4.41 -10.37
N LYS A 35 -10.63 5.52 -9.65
CA LYS A 35 -11.69 6.51 -9.42
C LYS A 35 -12.06 7.21 -10.71
N GLN A 36 -11.07 7.60 -11.51
CA GLN A 36 -11.29 8.20 -12.83
C GLN A 36 -12.02 7.23 -13.76
N LEU A 37 -11.56 5.98 -13.87
CA LEU A 37 -12.22 4.96 -14.69
C LEU A 37 -13.65 4.67 -14.24
N SER A 38 -13.95 4.78 -12.94
CA SER A 38 -15.30 4.61 -12.45
C SER A 38 -16.18 5.79 -12.85
N ARG A 39 -15.69 7.03 -12.72
CA ARG A 39 -16.41 8.22 -13.20
C ARG A 39 -16.69 8.16 -14.71
N THR A 40 -15.70 7.76 -15.51
CA THR A 40 -15.90 7.61 -16.96
C THR A 40 -16.94 6.55 -17.29
N LEU A 41 -17.03 5.45 -16.53
CA LEU A 41 -18.11 4.47 -16.70
C LEU A 41 -19.47 5.05 -16.34
N ASP A 42 -19.55 5.85 -15.28
CA ASP A 42 -20.80 6.52 -14.88
C ASP A 42 -21.23 7.53 -15.97
N GLU A 43 -20.30 8.34 -16.49
CA GLU A 43 -20.55 9.27 -17.61
C GLU A 43 -21.01 8.54 -18.88
N LEU A 44 -20.37 7.43 -19.24
CA LEU A 44 -20.80 6.59 -20.38
C LEU A 44 -22.18 5.98 -20.16
N ALA A 45 -22.51 5.61 -18.91
CA ALA A 45 -23.82 5.08 -18.56
C ALA A 45 -24.90 6.16 -18.62
N GLU A 46 -24.64 7.38 -18.17
CA GLU A 46 -25.57 8.51 -18.33
C GLU A 46 -25.77 8.83 -19.81
N MET A 47 -24.69 8.95 -20.60
CA MET A 47 -24.77 9.16 -22.04
C MET A 47 -25.58 8.06 -22.75
N LYS A 48 -25.56 6.81 -22.25
CA LYS A 48 -26.37 5.73 -22.83
C LYS A 48 -27.87 5.92 -22.58
N LYS A 49 -28.29 6.52 -21.46
CA LYS A 49 -29.71 6.72 -21.12
C LYS A 49 -30.39 7.70 -22.07
N ASP A 50 -29.67 8.73 -22.51
CA ASP A 50 -30.17 9.79 -23.40
C ASP A 50 -30.46 9.30 -24.84
N TYR A 51 -29.99 8.08 -25.17
CA TYR A 51 -30.11 7.49 -26.51
C TYR A 51 -30.94 6.19 -26.48
N HIS A 52 -31.81 6.02 -25.49
CA HIS A 52 -32.68 4.84 -25.42
C HIS A 52 -33.59 4.78 -26.67
N PRO A 53 -33.70 3.63 -27.35
CA PRO A 53 -34.54 3.49 -28.55
C PRO A 53 -36.02 3.85 -28.32
N ASP A 54 -36.48 3.81 -27.08
CA ASP A 54 -37.83 4.21 -26.68
C ASP A 54 -38.05 5.73 -26.71
N GLN A 55 -36.99 6.53 -26.55
CA GLN A 55 -37.05 8.00 -26.60
C GLN A 55 -37.05 8.56 -28.02
N LEU A 56 -36.60 7.78 -29.01
CA LEU A 56 -36.64 8.14 -30.44
C LEU A 56 -38.06 8.11 -31.04
N ARG A 57 -39.07 7.70 -30.28
CA ARG A 57 -40.45 7.53 -30.76
C ARG A 57 -41.39 8.70 -30.48
N PHE A 58 -41.00 9.69 -29.67
CA PHE A 58 -41.96 10.64 -29.08
C PHE A 58 -41.99 12.07 -29.64
N GLY A 59 -41.28 12.37 -30.74
CA GLY A 59 -41.30 13.73 -31.29
C GLY A 59 -41.10 13.79 -32.79
N GLN A 60 -42.22 13.90 -33.51
CA GLN A 60 -42.35 14.43 -34.88
C GLN A 60 -41.61 13.68 -36.01
N GLU A 61 -42.41 13.10 -36.91
CA GLU A 61 -42.03 12.63 -38.24
C GLU A 61 -41.01 11.47 -38.26
N SER A 62 -41.21 10.51 -39.14
CA SER A 62 -40.35 9.33 -39.29
C SER A 62 -38.87 9.74 -39.34
N ALA A 63 -38.10 9.45 -38.28
CA ALA A 63 -36.68 9.73 -38.23
C ALA A 63 -36.01 9.20 -39.51
N SER A 64 -35.26 10.06 -40.19
CA SER A 64 -34.61 9.66 -41.45
C SER A 64 -33.67 8.48 -41.20
N ILE A 65 -33.54 7.59 -42.18
CA ILE A 65 -32.65 6.42 -42.11
C ILE A 65 -31.23 6.84 -41.70
N GLY A 66 -30.75 8.00 -42.16
CA GLY A 66 -29.46 8.55 -41.78
C GLY A 66 -29.34 8.95 -40.30
N GLN A 67 -30.39 9.48 -39.68
CA GLN A 67 -30.41 9.77 -38.23
C GLN A 67 -30.41 8.48 -37.40
N LEU A 68 -31.19 7.48 -37.81
CA LEU A 68 -31.21 6.16 -37.16
C LEU A 68 -29.83 5.48 -37.24
N GLN A 69 -29.16 5.54 -38.39
CA GLN A 69 -27.82 4.97 -38.57
C GLN A 69 -26.77 5.68 -37.72
N ARG A 70 -26.81 7.01 -37.60
CA ARG A 70 -25.90 7.76 -36.73
C ARG A 70 -26.10 7.42 -35.26
N ASN A 71 -27.35 7.35 -34.80
CA ASN A 71 -27.67 6.99 -33.43
C ASN A 71 -27.24 5.56 -33.10
N TRP A 72 -27.45 4.63 -34.04
CA TRP A 72 -26.97 3.25 -33.91
C TRP A 72 -25.44 3.18 -33.80
N ASN A 73 -24.72 3.88 -34.69
CA ASN A 73 -23.25 3.95 -34.65
C ASN A 73 -22.72 4.59 -33.37
N PHE A 74 -23.45 5.56 -32.81
CA PHE A 74 -23.09 6.19 -31.55
C PHE A 74 -23.28 5.23 -30.37
N LEU A 75 -24.40 4.51 -30.31
CA LEU A 75 -24.67 3.50 -29.28
C LEU A 75 -23.66 2.36 -29.31
N THR A 76 -23.32 1.84 -30.50
CA THR A 76 -22.30 0.79 -30.62
C THR A 76 -20.92 1.31 -30.20
N GLY A 77 -20.57 2.55 -30.55
CA GLY A 77 -19.36 3.22 -30.06
C GLY A 77 -19.30 3.37 -28.54
N LEU A 78 -20.42 3.74 -27.90
CA LEU A 78 -20.54 3.83 -26.44
C LEU A 78 -20.37 2.45 -25.77
N GLU A 79 -20.94 1.40 -26.35
CA GLU A 79 -20.81 0.04 -25.82
C GLU A 79 -19.37 -0.47 -25.93
N GLU A 80 -18.70 -0.22 -27.06
CA GLU A 80 -17.28 -0.52 -27.21
C GLU A 80 -16.41 0.25 -26.23
N ALA A 81 -16.66 1.55 -26.05
CA ALA A 81 -15.96 2.38 -25.07
C ALA A 81 -16.16 1.84 -23.65
N THR A 82 -17.40 1.50 -23.29
CA THR A 82 -17.74 0.88 -22.00
C THR A 82 -17.00 -0.43 -21.79
N ARG A 83 -16.91 -1.29 -22.81
CA ARG A 83 -16.18 -2.55 -22.75
C ARG A 83 -14.69 -2.33 -22.53
N LYS A 84 -14.07 -1.41 -23.29
CA LYS A 84 -12.65 -1.06 -23.17
C LYS A 84 -12.33 -0.47 -21.79
N THR A 85 -13.16 0.44 -21.28
CA THR A 85 -13.00 1.04 -19.95
C THR A 85 -13.15 0.01 -18.83
N ASN A 86 -14.09 -0.92 -18.94
CA ASN A 86 -14.22 -2.04 -18.00
C ASN A 86 -12.99 -2.97 -18.03
N GLN A 87 -12.45 -3.26 -19.21
CA GLN A 87 -11.22 -4.05 -19.35
C GLN A 87 -10.02 -3.33 -18.71
N GLN A 88 -9.88 -2.02 -18.93
CA GLN A 88 -8.84 -1.22 -18.28
C GLN A 88 -9.01 -1.22 -16.75
N LYS A 89 -10.23 -1.03 -16.24
CA LYS A 89 -10.54 -1.09 -14.81
C LYS A 89 -10.15 -2.44 -14.20
N LEU A 90 -10.37 -3.55 -14.90
CA LEU A 90 -9.94 -4.88 -14.45
C LEU A 90 -8.41 -4.99 -14.40
N MET A 91 -7.70 -4.50 -15.41
CA MET A 91 -6.24 -4.50 -15.45
C MET A 91 -5.64 -3.67 -14.32
N VAL A 92 -6.20 -2.48 -14.05
CA VAL A 92 -5.77 -1.61 -12.96
C VAL A 92 -6.07 -2.25 -11.60
N LYS A 93 -7.21 -2.93 -11.42
CA LYS A 93 -7.48 -3.74 -10.21
C LYS A 93 -6.48 -4.88 -10.02
N LYS A 94 -5.99 -5.51 -11.09
CA LYS A 94 -4.93 -6.54 -10.98
C LYS A 94 -3.62 -5.91 -10.51
N LYS A 95 -3.24 -4.74 -11.04
CA LYS A 95 -2.05 -3.98 -10.58
C LYS A 95 -2.19 -3.59 -9.11
N GLU A 96 -3.36 -3.10 -8.70
CA GLU A 96 -3.66 -2.74 -7.31
C GLU A 96 -3.42 -3.91 -6.35
N ARG A 97 -3.94 -5.11 -6.67
CA ARG A 97 -3.69 -6.32 -5.87
C ARG A 97 -2.21 -6.68 -5.79
N ALA A 98 -1.48 -6.56 -6.90
CA ALA A 98 -0.04 -6.86 -6.92
C ALA A 98 0.76 -5.90 -6.03
N ILE A 99 0.47 -4.59 -6.10
CA ILE A 99 1.10 -3.58 -5.24
C ILE A 99 0.77 -3.83 -3.77
N ARG A 100 -0.49 -4.15 -3.43
CA ARG A 100 -0.87 -4.51 -2.05
C ARG A 100 -0.08 -5.70 -1.52
N GLN A 101 0.11 -6.73 -2.34
CA GLN A 101 0.92 -7.89 -1.96
C GLN A 101 2.40 -7.51 -1.73
N GLN A 102 2.94 -6.62 -2.56
CA GLN A 102 4.31 -6.11 -2.38
C GLN A 102 4.43 -5.28 -1.08
N CYS A 103 3.49 -4.39 -0.80
CA CYS A 103 3.42 -3.66 0.47
C CYS A 103 3.43 -4.62 1.67
N LEU A 104 2.61 -5.67 1.63
CA LEU A 104 2.54 -6.65 2.73
C LEU A 104 3.86 -7.40 2.93
N LYS A 105 4.57 -7.74 1.83
CA LYS A 105 5.91 -8.34 1.92
C LYS A 105 6.90 -7.38 2.58
N LEU A 106 6.94 -6.13 2.15
CA LEU A 106 7.82 -5.10 2.71
C LEU A 106 7.50 -4.81 4.19
N GLU A 107 6.22 -4.79 4.58
CA GLU A 107 5.81 -4.63 5.97
C GLU A 107 6.26 -5.81 6.85
N ASN A 108 6.19 -7.04 6.34
CA ASN A 108 6.72 -8.20 7.05
C ASN A 108 8.25 -8.15 7.19
N GLU A 109 8.96 -7.68 6.16
CA GLU A 109 10.40 -7.46 6.23
C GLU A 109 10.76 -6.38 7.26
N LEU A 110 10.03 -5.26 7.33
CA LEU A 110 10.23 -4.25 8.37
C LEU A 110 10.07 -4.83 9.77
N ARG A 111 8.99 -5.58 10.01
CA ARG A 111 8.77 -6.25 11.32
C ARG A 111 9.92 -7.17 11.68
N LYS A 112 10.52 -7.87 10.70
CA LYS A 112 11.69 -8.72 10.94
C LYS A 112 12.87 -7.89 11.45
N TYR A 113 13.17 -6.76 10.83
CA TYR A 113 14.26 -5.89 11.26
C TYR A 113 13.98 -5.26 12.63
N GLU A 114 12.76 -4.82 12.91
CA GLU A 114 12.34 -4.32 14.22
C GLU A 114 12.47 -5.38 15.32
N MET A 115 12.10 -6.63 15.03
CA MET A 115 12.27 -7.73 15.97
C MET A 115 13.74 -7.99 16.28
N LEU A 116 14.62 -7.98 15.28
CA LEU A 116 16.07 -8.15 15.45
C LEU A 116 16.66 -7.03 16.30
N GLU A 117 16.28 -5.78 16.02
CA GLU A 117 16.67 -4.61 16.79
C GLU A 117 16.22 -4.74 18.27
N SER A 118 14.96 -5.11 18.52
CA SER A 118 14.46 -5.29 19.89
C SER A 118 15.18 -6.42 20.64
N ARG A 119 15.54 -7.51 19.95
CA ARG A 119 16.27 -8.64 20.54
C ARG A 119 17.67 -8.20 20.96
N GLU A 120 18.32 -7.39 20.14
CA GLU A 120 19.68 -6.92 20.45
C GLU A 120 19.68 -5.89 21.58
N VAL A 121 18.70 -4.98 21.61
CA VAL A 121 18.48 -4.09 22.76
C VAL A 121 18.24 -4.88 24.04
N LYS A 122 17.42 -5.93 24.00
CA LYS A 122 17.19 -6.81 25.18
C LYS A 122 18.45 -7.50 25.64
N LYS A 123 19.31 -7.97 24.72
CA LYS A 123 20.60 -8.59 25.09
C LYS A 123 21.53 -7.59 25.76
N ARG A 124 21.63 -6.36 25.22
CA ARG A 124 22.45 -5.28 25.80
C ARG A 124 22.02 -4.93 27.20
N LYS A 125 20.72 -4.70 27.40
CA LYS A 125 20.16 -4.43 28.73
C LYS A 125 20.46 -5.56 29.73
N LYS A 126 20.40 -6.82 29.29
CA LYS A 126 20.78 -7.96 30.14
C LYS A 126 22.28 -7.98 30.48
N SER A 127 23.15 -7.69 29.51
CA SER A 127 24.59 -7.63 29.79
C SER A 127 24.97 -6.45 30.68
N GLU A 128 24.34 -5.29 30.50
CA GLU A 128 24.52 -4.11 31.35
C GLU A 128 24.05 -4.40 32.78
N ALA A 129 22.85 -4.97 32.95
CA ALA A 129 22.34 -5.35 34.26
C ALA A 129 23.24 -6.36 35.00
N LEU A 130 23.86 -7.30 34.28
CA LEU A 130 24.81 -8.24 34.88
C LEU A 130 26.12 -7.56 35.33
N ILE A 131 26.57 -6.54 34.60
CA ILE A 131 27.74 -5.74 34.97
C ILE A 131 27.42 -4.90 36.20
N ASP A 132 26.27 -4.21 36.20
CA ASP A 132 25.81 -3.39 37.33
C ASP A 132 25.62 -4.23 38.60
N GLN A 133 25.07 -5.45 38.46
CA GLN A 133 24.94 -6.38 39.57
C GLN A 133 26.31 -6.78 40.14
N LYS A 134 27.26 -7.15 39.28
CA LYS A 134 28.62 -7.50 39.72
C LYS A 134 29.31 -6.32 40.43
N LEU A 135 29.18 -5.12 39.89
CA LEU A 135 29.73 -3.91 40.52
C LEU A 135 29.08 -3.65 41.89
N SER A 136 27.76 -3.83 42.00
CA SER A 136 27.05 -3.72 43.27
C SER A 136 27.51 -4.77 44.29
N ASP A 137 27.70 -6.01 43.85
CA ASP A 137 28.19 -7.11 44.68
C ASP A 137 29.63 -6.85 45.15
N GLU A 138 30.50 -6.35 44.27
CA GLU A 138 31.88 -5.96 44.61
C GLU A 138 31.90 -4.79 45.62
N ILE A 139 31.08 -3.76 45.42
CA ILE A 139 30.97 -2.63 46.36
C ILE A 139 30.50 -3.12 47.73
N SER A 140 29.48 -3.97 47.76
CA SER A 140 28.91 -4.52 48.99
C SER A 140 29.92 -5.40 49.73
N THR A 141 30.65 -6.25 49.00
CA THR A 141 31.69 -7.12 49.55
C THR A 141 32.85 -6.30 50.12
N ASN A 142 33.33 -5.30 49.37
CA ASN A 142 34.39 -4.39 49.84
C ASN A 142 33.97 -3.60 51.09
N HIS A 143 32.73 -3.11 51.11
CA HIS A 143 32.17 -2.43 52.28
C HIS A 143 32.12 -3.35 53.51
N TRP A 144 31.65 -4.59 53.34
CA TRP A 144 31.61 -5.58 54.42
C TRP A 144 33.01 -5.92 54.96
N LEU A 145 33.99 -6.11 54.07
CA LEU A 145 35.37 -6.39 54.47
C LEU A 145 36.00 -5.24 55.27
N ARG A 146 35.71 -3.97 54.90
CA ARG A 146 36.21 -2.79 55.62
C ARG A 146 35.58 -2.59 57.00
N ASN A 147 34.30 -2.92 57.15
CA ASN A 147 33.54 -2.69 58.37
C ASN A 147 33.43 -3.93 59.26
N ARG A 148 34.24 -4.96 58.99
CA ARG A 148 34.24 -6.19 59.77
C ARG A 148 34.87 -5.90 61.14
N PRO A 149 34.15 -6.15 62.25
CA PRO A 149 34.75 -6.00 63.58
C PRO A 149 35.86 -7.05 63.76
N VAL A 150 36.99 -6.60 64.31
CA VAL A 150 38.10 -7.45 64.76
C VAL A 150 37.64 -8.36 65.89
#